data_AF-A0A7T8GZJ6-F1
#
_entry.id   AF-A0A7T8GZJ6-F1
#
_cell.length_a   1.000
_cell.length_b   1.000
_cell.length_c   1.000
_cell.angle_alpha   90.00
_cell.angle_beta   90.00
_cell.angle_gamma   90.00
#
_symmetry.space_group_name_H-M   'P 1'
#
loop_
_entity.id
_entity.type
_entity.pdbx_description
1 polymer ?
#
loop_
_entity_poly.entity_id
_entity_poly.type
_entity_poly.pdbx_seq_one_letter_code
_entity_poly.pdbx_strand_id
1 'polypeptide(L)'
;MSTVASICLCIWWWEPFGSNAHRVAGVQIVIATPGRLNDLIEEGVIAVESITYLVLDEADRMLDMGFEPQIRKILLDIRPDRQTVITSATWPQGVRRLASAYMKDPITISVGSLDLAAVHSVSQEVIVV
;
A
#
# COMPACT_ATOMS: atom_id res chain seq x y z
N MET A 1 25.77 -6.03 10.53
CA MET A 1 25.08 -7.08 9.77
C MET A 1 23.72 -6.56 9.39
N SER A 2 23.44 -6.57 8.10
CA SER A 2 22.43 -5.81 7.39
C SER A 2 21.02 -6.17 7.85
N THR A 3 20.27 -5.20 8.37
CA THR A 3 18.84 -5.35 8.65
C THR A 3 18.14 -5.51 7.30
N VAL A 4 17.74 -6.74 6.96
CA VAL A 4 16.92 -7.00 5.77
C VAL A 4 15.49 -6.64 6.13
N ALA A 5 15.09 -5.42 5.81
CA ALA A 5 13.72 -4.97 5.98
C ALA A 5 12.89 -5.44 4.76
N SER A 6 12.29 -6.62 4.83
CA SER A 6 11.30 -7.08 3.86
C SER A 6 9.93 -6.52 4.25
N ILE A 7 9.65 -5.27 3.86
CA ILE A 7 8.52 -4.50 4.37
C ILE A 7 7.24 -4.75 3.55
N CYS A 8 6.20 -5.26 4.22
CA CYS A 8 4.84 -5.40 3.70
C CYS A 8 4.00 -4.21 4.17
N LEU A 9 3.83 -3.20 3.32
CA LEU A 9 3.03 -2.01 3.61
C LEU A 9 1.53 -2.34 3.45
N CYS A 10 0.89 -2.80 4.52
CA CYS A 10 -0.58 -2.87 4.60
C CYS A 10 -1.13 -1.56 5.20
N ILE A 11 -2.20 -1.04 4.60
CA ILE A 11 -2.77 0.26 4.94
C ILE A 11 -4.22 0.05 5.33
N TRP A 12 -4.51 0.08 6.63
CA TRP A 12 -5.87 0.28 7.15
C TRP A 12 -5.88 1.01 8.50
N TRP A 13 -7.07 1.55 8.78
CA TRP A 13 -7.48 2.66 9.65
C TRP A 13 -7.16 2.58 11.17
N TRP A 14 -6.73 3.73 11.71
CA TRP A 14 -6.91 4.31 13.07
C TRP A 14 -6.31 3.63 14.34
N GLU A 15 -5.17 4.15 14.79
CA GLU A 15 -4.99 4.95 16.02
C GLU A 15 -3.54 5.49 16.04
N PRO A 16 -3.26 6.67 16.66
CA PRO A 16 -1.88 7.07 16.90
C PRO A 16 -1.32 6.15 17.99
N PHE A 17 -0.65 5.06 17.58
CA PHE A 17 0.16 4.30 18.51
C PHE A 17 1.16 5.26 19.16
N GLY A 18 1.06 5.38 20.48
CA GLY A 18 1.88 6.29 21.28
C GLY A 18 3.38 6.11 21.05
N SER A 19 4.11 7.12 21.51
CA SER A 19 5.56 7.36 21.45
C SER A 19 6.46 6.15 21.81
N ASN A 20 6.45 5.11 20.99
CA ASN A 20 7.26 3.91 21.13
C ASN A 20 8.16 3.71 19.90
N ALA A 21 8.90 4.77 19.51
CA ALA A 21 9.95 4.70 18.48
C ALA A 21 11.18 3.89 18.93
N HIS A 22 11.20 3.39 20.16
CA HIS A 22 12.36 2.74 20.79
C HIS A 22 12.59 1.28 20.38
N ARG A 23 11.77 0.68 19.50
CA ARG A 23 11.75 -0.79 19.26
C ARG A 23 11.85 -1.22 17.79
N VAL A 24 12.53 -0.45 16.95
CA VAL A 24 12.66 -0.79 15.51
C VAL A 24 13.90 -1.66 15.20
N ALA A 25 14.76 -1.91 16.20
CA ALA A 25 15.92 -2.78 16.01
C ALA A 25 15.49 -4.24 15.76
N GLY A 26 15.85 -4.78 14.59
CA GLY A 26 15.62 -6.18 14.22
C GLY A 26 14.25 -6.47 13.59
N VAL A 27 13.46 -5.45 13.27
CA VAL A 27 12.17 -5.63 12.58
C VAL A 27 12.40 -5.99 11.11
N GLN A 28 11.78 -7.07 10.66
CA GLN A 28 11.86 -7.53 9.27
C GLN A 28 10.68 -7.06 8.43
N ILE A 29 9.50 -6.86 9.03
CA ILE A 29 8.26 -6.48 8.34
C ILE A 29 7.66 -5.27 9.06
N VAL A 30 7.34 -4.22 8.30
CA VAL A 30 6.68 -3.01 8.81
C VAL A 30 5.37 -2.83 8.07
N ILE A 31 4.30 -2.59 8.83
CA ILE A 31 2.97 -2.25 8.32
C ILE A 31 2.69 -0.81 8.74
N ALA A 32 2.37 0.09 7.81
CA ALA A 32 2.21 1.51 8.09
C ALA A 32 1.31 2.21 7.07
N THR A 33 0.72 3.33 7.48
CA THR A 33 0.04 4.26 6.56
C THR A 33 1.07 5.17 5.87
N PRO A 34 0.82 5.65 4.64
CA PRO A 34 1.80 6.45 3.88
C PRO A 34 2.23 7.73 4.61
N GLY A 35 1.30 8.38 5.32
CA GLY A 35 1.61 9.55 6.14
C GLY A 35 2.61 9.20 7.26
N ARG A 36 2.26 8.25 8.13
CA ARG A 36 3.11 7.90 9.27
C ARG A 36 4.45 7.30 8.86
N LEU A 37 4.48 6.55 7.76
CA LEU A 37 5.73 6.01 7.25
C LEU A 37 6.68 7.12 6.79
N ASN A 38 6.18 8.15 6.11
CA ASN A 38 7.01 9.31 5.74
C ASN A 38 7.56 10.03 6.97
N ASP A 39 6.74 10.23 8.01
CA ASP A 39 7.23 10.84 9.26
C ASP A 39 8.38 10.02 9.88
N LEU A 40 8.26 8.70 9.91
CA LEU A 40 9.30 7.81 10.47
C LEU A 40 10.58 7.76 9.63
N ILE A 41 10.46 7.93 8.31
CA ILE A 41 11.61 8.07 7.40
C ILE A 41 12.29 9.42 7.65
N GLU A 42 11.53 10.51 7.74
CA GLU A 42 12.04 11.86 7.99
C GLU A 42 12.71 11.99 9.37
N GLU A 43 12.16 11.34 10.39
CA GLU A 43 12.74 11.25 11.74
C GLU A 43 14.00 10.34 11.79
N GLY A 44 14.33 9.62 10.70
CA GLY A 44 15.48 8.71 10.63
C GLY A 44 15.32 7.44 11.46
N VAL A 45 14.07 7.09 11.83
CA VAL A 45 13.74 5.92 12.65
C VAL A 45 13.73 4.64 11.81
N ILE A 46 13.36 4.73 10.53
CA ILE A 46 13.30 3.60 9.58
C ILE A 46 14.12 3.94 8.33
N ALA A 47 14.99 3.01 7.94
CA ALA A 47 15.71 3.05 6.67
C ALA A 47 14.97 2.19 5.62
N VAL A 48 14.52 2.81 4.52
CA VAL A 48 13.70 2.17 3.47
C VAL A 48 14.51 1.77 2.23
N GLU A 49 15.76 2.19 2.14
CA GLU A 49 16.66 1.95 1.01
C GLU A 49 16.98 0.46 0.84
N SER A 50 16.89 -0.31 1.93
CA SER A 50 17.17 -1.75 1.97
C SER A 50 15.97 -2.63 1.61
N ILE A 51 14.79 -2.04 1.35
CA ILE A 51 13.56 -2.79 1.11
C ILE A 51 13.60 -3.50 -0.24
N THR A 52 13.40 -4.82 -0.22
CA THR A 52 13.39 -5.67 -1.41
C THR A 52 11.98 -6.10 -1.86
N TYR A 53 10.99 -5.94 -1.00
CA TYR A 53 9.61 -6.33 -1.23
C TYR A 53 8.69 -5.21 -0.79
N LEU A 54 7.70 -4.86 -1.60
CA LEU A 54 6.74 -3.80 -1.33
C LEU A 54 5.33 -4.26 -1.70
N VAL A 55 4.36 -3.96 -0.84
CA VAL A 55 2.94 -4.19 -1.08
C VAL A 55 2.21 -2.87 -1.01
N LEU A 56 1.27 -2.62 -1.93
CA LEU A 56 0.36 -1.49 -1.88
C LEU A 56 -1.06 -2.05 -1.82
N ASP A 57 -1.65 -2.02 -0.63
CA ASP A 57 -2.99 -2.56 -0.41
C ASP A 57 -4.09 -1.51 -0.57
N GLU A 58 -5.21 -1.90 -1.17
CA GLU A 58 -6.32 -1.03 -1.56
C GLU A 58 -5.87 0.27 -2.25
N ALA A 59 -5.11 0.12 -3.34
CA ALA A 59 -4.50 1.25 -4.04
C ALA A 59 -5.51 2.26 -4.59
N ASP A 60 -6.71 1.83 -4.96
CA ASP A 60 -7.80 2.73 -5.31
C ASP A 60 -8.23 3.62 -4.13
N ARG A 61 -8.45 3.03 -2.95
CA ARG A 61 -8.81 3.79 -1.74
C ARG A 61 -7.73 4.78 -1.33
N MET A 62 -6.46 4.37 -1.40
CA MET A 62 -5.36 5.27 -1.10
C MET A 62 -5.33 6.51 -2.00
N LEU A 63 -5.62 6.33 -3.29
CA LEU A 63 -5.68 7.44 -4.25
C LEU A 63 -6.91 8.32 -3.99
N ASP A 64 -8.05 7.73 -3.65
CA ASP A 64 -9.27 8.46 -3.27
C ASP A 64 -9.05 9.33 -2.01
N MET A 65 -8.23 8.87 -1.06
CA MET A 65 -7.83 9.63 0.14
C MET A 65 -6.79 10.72 -0.15
N GLY A 66 -6.30 10.84 -1.38
CA GLY A 66 -5.28 11.82 -1.75
C GLY A 66 -3.86 11.47 -1.28
N PHE A 67 -3.59 10.21 -0.96
CA PHE A 67 -2.26 9.76 -0.51
C PHE A 67 -1.25 9.56 -1.65
N GLU A 68 -1.63 9.87 -2.90
CA GLU A 68 -0.73 9.72 -4.07
C GLU A 68 0.64 10.40 -3.86
N PRO A 69 0.75 11.66 -3.40
CA PRO A 69 2.06 12.31 -3.25
C PRO A 69 2.94 11.61 -2.21
N GLN A 70 2.34 11.12 -1.12
CA GLN A 70 3.04 10.46 -0.02
C GLN A 70 3.55 9.09 -0.44
N ILE A 71 2.74 8.33 -1.19
CA ILE A 71 3.14 7.05 -1.77
C ILE A 71 4.29 7.25 -2.76
N ARG A 72 4.19 8.27 -3.63
CA ARG A 72 5.26 8.59 -4.59
C ARG A 72 6.57 8.92 -3.90
N LYS A 73 6.54 9.66 -2.79
CA LYS A 73 7.73 9.97 -1.99
C LYS A 73 8.39 8.69 -1.46
N ILE A 74 7.63 7.83 -0.79
CA ILE A 74 8.14 6.54 -0.28
C ILE A 74 8.75 5.69 -1.41
N LEU A 75 8.08 5.63 -2.56
CA LEU A 75 8.53 4.82 -3.71
C LEU A 75 9.83 5.31 -4.35
N LEU A 76 10.18 6.59 -4.18
CA LEU A 76 11.43 7.18 -4.65
C LEU A 76 12.61 6.85 -3.71
N ASP A 77 12.34 6.75 -2.41
CA ASP A 77 13.36 6.45 -1.40
C ASP A 77 13.72 4.95 -1.35
N ILE A 78 12.82 4.09 -1.84
CA ILE A 78 13.07 2.65 -1.95
C ILE A 78 13.88 2.33 -3.23
N ARG A 79 14.84 1.41 -3.11
CA ARG A 79 15.61 0.87 -4.25
C ARG A 79 14.70 0.43 -5.42
N PRO A 80 15.10 0.69 -6.68
CA PRO A 80 14.30 0.32 -7.86
C PRO A 80 14.26 -1.19 -8.12
N ASP A 81 15.28 -1.91 -7.65
CA ASP A 81 15.35 -3.37 -7.76
C ASP A 81 14.63 -4.01 -6.57
N ARG A 82 13.31 -4.09 -6.69
CA ARG A 82 12.40 -4.65 -5.68
C ARG A 82 11.25 -5.39 -6.34
N GLN A 83 10.63 -6.30 -5.61
CA GLN A 83 9.35 -6.88 -5.99
C GLN A 83 8.22 -6.00 -5.44
N THR A 84 7.33 -5.54 -6.32
CA THR A 84 6.15 -4.73 -5.95
C THR A 84 4.88 -5.54 -6.21
N VAL A 85 3.96 -5.55 -5.24
CA VAL A 85 2.60 -6.08 -5.37
C VAL A 85 1.62 -4.94 -5.14
N ILE A 86 0.60 -4.83 -5.98
CA ILE A 86 -0.48 -3.86 -5.82
C ILE A 86 -1.79 -4.64 -5.78
N THR A 87 -2.59 -4.42 -4.75
CA THR A 87 -3.95 -4.94 -4.62
C THR A 87 -4.94 -3.79 -4.65
N SER A 88 -6.04 -3.97 -5.39
CA SER A 88 -7.06 -2.94 -5.61
C SER A 88 -8.38 -3.61 -5.99
N ALA A 89 -9.49 -3.11 -5.47
CA ALA A 89 -10.82 -3.64 -5.81
C ALA A 89 -11.29 -3.11 -7.18
N THR A 90 -10.91 -1.87 -7.50
CA THR A 90 -11.22 -1.22 -8.77
C THR A 90 -9.94 -0.94 -9.57
N TRP A 91 -10.07 -0.68 -10.87
CA TRP A 91 -8.92 -0.41 -11.75
C TRP A 91 -8.99 0.93 -12.52
N PRO A 92 -9.12 2.07 -11.80
CA PRO A 92 -9.20 3.39 -12.41
C PRO A 92 -7.85 3.84 -13.00
N GLN A 93 -7.87 4.92 -13.78
CA GLN A 93 -6.67 5.42 -14.46
C GLN A 93 -5.54 5.78 -13.47
N GLY A 94 -5.86 6.24 -12.25
CA GLY A 94 -4.88 6.52 -11.20
C GLY A 94 -4.05 5.29 -10.81
N VAL A 95 -4.73 4.19 -10.50
CA VAL A 95 -4.07 2.91 -10.14
C VAL A 95 -3.24 2.38 -11.31
N ARG A 96 -3.76 2.49 -12.55
CA ARG A 96 -3.01 2.10 -13.76
C ARG A 96 -1.70 2.89 -13.93
N ARG A 97 -1.74 4.20 -13.67
CA ARG A 97 -0.55 5.06 -13.72
C ARG A 97 0.45 4.67 -12.63
N LEU A 98 -0.03 4.39 -11.42
CA LEU A 98 0.80 3.94 -10.31
C LEU A 98 1.51 2.61 -10.64
N ALA A 99 0.76 1.62 -11.11
CA ALA A 99 1.31 0.32 -11.50
C ALA A 99 2.35 0.47 -12.63
N SER A 100 2.04 1.24 -13.68
CA SER A 100 2.95 1.43 -14.82
C SER A 100 4.24 2.17 -14.45
N ALA A 101 4.19 3.06 -13.45
CA ALA A 101 5.36 3.84 -13.03
C ALA A 101 6.27 3.08 -12.06
N TYR A 102 5.73 2.17 -11.24
CA TYR A 102 6.43 1.62 -10.09
C TYR A 102 6.53 0.09 -10.04
N MET A 103 5.97 -0.60 -11.04
CA MET A 103 6.14 -2.04 -11.23
C MET A 103 6.95 -2.31 -12.51
N LYS A 104 7.75 -3.37 -12.50
CA LYS A 104 8.50 -3.84 -13.66
C LYS A 104 7.89 -5.14 -14.15
N ASP A 105 7.39 -5.14 -15.39
CA ASP A 105 6.76 -6.30 -16.04
C ASP A 105 5.71 -7.03 -15.16
N PRO A 106 4.64 -6.33 -14.71
CA PRO A 106 3.71 -6.90 -13.75
C PRO A 106 2.76 -7.92 -14.38
N ILE A 107 2.53 -9.03 -13.67
CA ILE A 107 1.44 -9.96 -13.98
C ILE A 107 0.16 -9.44 -13.34
N THR A 108 -0.88 -9.22 -14.13
CA THR A 108 -2.20 -8.83 -13.61
C THR A 108 -3.06 -10.07 -13.39
N ILE A 109 -3.50 -10.25 -12.15
CA ILE A 109 -4.44 -11.30 -11.76
C ILE A 109 -5.75 -10.60 -11.38
N SER A 110 -6.84 -10.95 -12.07
CA SER A 110 -8.17 -10.43 -11.78
C SER A 110 -9.10 -11.61 -11.47
N VAL A 111 -9.86 -11.49 -10.38
CA VAL A 111 -10.86 -12.48 -9.98
C VAL A 111 -12.24 -11.88 -10.24
N GLY A 112 -13.01 -12.49 -11.14
CA GLY A 112 -14.34 -12.02 -11.54
C GLY A 112 -14.33 -11.12 -12.77
N SER A 113 -15.38 -10.31 -12.91
CA SER A 113 -15.44 -9.23 -13.91
C SER A 113 -15.00 -7.91 -13.28
N LEU A 114 -14.39 -7.03 -14.08
CA LEU A 114 -14.11 -5.65 -13.68
C LEU A 114 -15.40 -4.79 -13.58
N ASP A 115 -16.52 -5.31 -14.06
CA ASP A 115 -17.81 -4.64 -13.99
C ASP A 115 -18.42 -4.77 -12.60
N LEU A 116 -18.81 -3.64 -12.01
CA LEU A 116 -19.56 -3.60 -10.76
C LEU A 116 -20.97 -4.16 -11.02
N ALA A 117 -21.17 -5.44 -10.75
CA ALA A 117 -22.46 -6.10 -10.79
C ALA A 117 -22.90 -6.52 -9.39
N ALA A 118 -24.18 -6.32 -9.08
CA ALA A 118 -24.79 -6.89 -7.90
C ALA A 118 -24.70 -8.42 -7.95
N VAL A 119 -24.31 -9.03 -6.83
CA VAL A 119 -24.19 -10.48 -6.74
C VAL A 119 -25.57 -11.13 -6.92
N HIS A 120 -25.73 -11.98 -7.93
CA HIS A 120 -26.98 -12.68 -8.22
C HIS A 120 -27.41 -13.70 -7.14
N SER A 121 -26.48 -14.14 -6.28
CA SER A 121 -26.77 -15.09 -5.20
C SER A 121 -27.32 -14.45 -3.92
N VAL A 122 -27.38 -13.12 -3.86
CA VAL A 122 -27.89 -12.39 -2.69
C VAL A 122 -29.22 -11.76 -3.05
N SER A 123 -30.30 -12.19 -2.38
CA SER A 123 -31.61 -11.54 -2.47
C SER A 123 -31.54 -10.14 -1.86
N GLN A 124 -31.95 -9.13 -2.62
CA GLN A 124 -31.98 -7.73 -2.19
C GLN A 124 -33.43 -7.24 -2.19
N GLU A 125 -33.92 -6.79 -1.04
CA GLU A 125 -35.25 -6.19 -0.89
C GLU A 125 -35.10 -4.70 -0.55
N VAL A 126 -35.86 -3.84 -1.23
CA VAL A 126 -35.88 -2.39 -0.98
C VAL A 126 -37.20 -2.02 -0.33
N ILE A 127 -37.15 -1.52 0.91
CA ILE A 127 -38.31 -1.00 1.62
C ILE A 127 -38.25 0.53 1.55
N VAL A 128 -39.25 1.13 0.89
CA VAL A 128 -39.43 2.58 0.87
C VAL A 128 -40.43 2.94 1.96
N VAL A 129 -40.01 3.77 2.92
CA VAL A 129 -40.81 4.27 4.05
C VAL A 129 -41.34 5.66 3.73
#